data_AF-A0A7C2P0V6-F1
#
_entry.id   AF-A0A7C2P0V6-F1
#
_cell.length_a   1.000
_cell.length_b   1.000
_cell.length_c   1.000
_cell.angle_alpha   90.00
_cell.angle_beta   90.00
_cell.angle_gamma   90.00
#
_symmetry.space_group_name_H-M   'P 1'
#
loop_
_entity.id
_entity.type
_entity.pdbx_description
1 polymer ?
#
loop_
_entity_poly.entity_id
_entity_poly.type
_entity_poly.pdbx_seq_one_letter_code
_entity_poly.pdbx_strand_id
1 'polypeptide(L)'
;MNEEVKKVARKMLFPVVKVAIKFNVSPNAVTLIGFGITLVASYLYAKGHFRVAGLILALAGLCDAIDGEVARKTNRVSRFGSFFDSTIDRFEEFFVFGGILYYYSFLKVDALLSIITYIVLLGSIMTSYIKARAEGIGFSPTSGPMDRPNRYIYLVLFSYYCR
;
A
#
# COMPACT_ATOMS: atom_id res chain seq x y z
N MET A 1 -12.02 -1.99 9.30
CA MET A 1 -11.24 -1.29 10.35
C MET A 1 -12.18 -0.36 11.11
N ASN A 2 -12.18 -0.41 12.45
CA ASN A 2 -13.06 0.37 13.32
C ASN A 2 -12.82 1.89 13.15
N GLU A 3 -13.87 2.70 13.22
CA GLU A 3 -13.78 4.17 13.06
C GLU A 3 -12.91 4.85 14.13
N GLU A 4 -12.86 4.26 15.34
CA GLU A 4 -11.96 4.75 16.40
C GLU A 4 -10.48 4.62 16.03
N VAL A 5 -10.09 3.50 15.39
CA VAL A 5 -8.71 3.25 14.96
C VAL A 5 -8.29 4.29 13.91
N LYS A 6 -9.17 4.58 12.95
CA LYS A 6 -8.94 5.63 11.94
C LYS A 6 -8.79 7.02 12.59
N LYS A 7 -9.56 7.31 13.63
CA LYS A 7 -9.50 8.59 14.35
C LYS A 7 -8.18 8.75 15.11
N VAL A 8 -7.73 7.69 15.79
CA VAL A 8 -6.44 7.67 16.50
C VAL A 8 -5.27 7.78 15.52
N ALA A 9 -5.29 7.03 14.42
CA ALA A 9 -4.27 7.11 13.37
C ALA A 9 -4.15 8.53 12.79
N ARG A 10 -5.28 9.16 12.44
CA ARG A 10 -5.29 10.55 11.95
C ARG A 10 -4.69 11.54 12.95
N LYS A 11 -4.98 11.36 14.25
CA LYS A 11 -4.41 12.22 15.30
C LYS A 11 -2.89 12.07 15.40
N MET A 12 -2.38 10.84 15.28
CA MET A 12 -0.94 10.57 15.29
C MET A 12 -0.22 11.12 14.06
N LEU A 13 -0.85 11.08 12.88
CA LEU A 13 -0.28 11.60 11.63
C LEU A 13 -0.36 13.12 11.51
N PHE A 14 -1.18 13.79 12.33
CA PHE A 14 -1.44 15.23 12.24
C PHE A 14 -0.19 16.13 12.23
N PRO A 15 0.86 15.89 13.04
CA PRO A 15 2.08 16.69 12.99
C PRO A 15 2.77 16.64 11.63
N VAL A 16 2.86 15.46 11.03
CA VAL A 16 3.48 15.25 9.71
C VAL A 16 2.65 15.92 8.62
N VAL A 17 1.33 15.76 8.66
CA VAL A 17 0.39 16.43 7.76
C VAL A 17 0.53 17.95 7.85
N LYS A 18 0.65 18.52 9.06
CA LYS A 18 0.83 19.96 9.27
C LYS A 18 2.12 20.48 8.65
N VAL A 19 3.21 19.72 8.76
CA VAL A 19 4.50 20.05 8.13
C VAL A 19 4.38 20.02 6.60
N ALA A 20 3.78 18.96 6.03
CA ALA A 20 3.55 18.86 4.60
C ALA A 20 2.72 20.05 4.05
N ILE A 21 1.67 20.45 4.77
CA ILE A 21 0.85 21.62 4.43
C ILE A 21 1.67 22.91 4.51
N LYS A 22 2.49 23.08 5.56
CA LYS A 22 3.35 24.26 5.74
C LYS A 22 4.32 24.45 4.57
N PHE A 23 4.87 23.36 4.04
CA PHE A 23 5.75 23.37 2.87
C PHE A 23 5.00 23.32 1.53
N ASN A 24 3.67 23.44 1.55
CA ASN A 24 2.82 23.43 0.36
C ASN A 24 2.99 22.18 -0.54
N VAL A 25 3.35 21.04 0.07
CA VAL A 25 3.54 19.77 -0.64
C VAL A 25 2.19 19.33 -1.23
N SER A 26 2.19 18.92 -2.51
CA SER A 26 0.97 18.41 -3.15
C SER A 26 0.64 16.99 -2.67
N PRO A 27 -0.64 16.59 -2.58
CA PRO A 27 -1.01 15.21 -2.24
C PRO A 27 -0.33 14.19 -3.16
N ASN A 28 -0.35 14.43 -4.47
CA ASN A 28 0.29 13.54 -5.45
C ASN A 28 1.81 13.39 -5.24
N ALA A 29 2.49 14.42 -4.72
CA ALA A 29 3.91 14.31 -4.37
C ALA A 29 4.11 13.38 -3.16
N VAL A 30 3.21 13.42 -2.17
CA VAL A 30 3.24 12.47 -1.04
C VAL A 30 2.98 11.04 -1.52
N THR A 31 2.03 10.83 -2.43
CA THR A 31 1.79 9.53 -3.09
C THR A 31 3.05 9.02 -3.80
N LEU A 32 3.74 9.86 -4.56
CA LEU A 32 4.99 9.49 -5.25
C LEU A 32 6.15 9.19 -4.28
N ILE A 33 6.24 9.90 -3.16
CA ILE A 33 7.21 9.60 -2.10
C ILE A 33 6.89 8.23 -1.48
N GLY A 34 5.62 7.96 -1.19
CA GLY A 34 5.14 6.65 -0.72
C GLY A 34 5.55 5.54 -1.68
N PHE A 35 5.28 5.74 -2.98
CA PHE A 35 5.69 4.82 -4.04
C PHE A 35 7.21 4.56 -4.06
N GLY A 36 8.02 5.61 -3.93
CA GLY A 36 9.47 5.47 -3.82
C GLY A 36 9.92 4.63 -2.62
N ILE A 37 9.30 4.83 -1.45
CA ILE A 37 9.55 4.02 -0.25
C ILE A 37 9.12 2.56 -0.49
N THR A 38 8.00 2.35 -1.17
CA THR A 38 7.53 1.02 -1.57
C THR A 38 8.51 0.30 -2.49
N LEU A 39 9.15 0.99 -3.44
CA LEU A 39 10.19 0.41 -4.30
C LEU A 39 11.42 -0.01 -3.49
N VAL A 40 11.80 0.76 -2.47
CA VAL A 40 12.88 0.37 -1.53
C VAL A 40 12.49 -0.89 -0.75
N ALA A 41 11.25 -0.96 -0.23
CA ALA A 41 10.75 -2.17 0.43
C ALA A 41 10.75 -3.39 -0.51
N SER A 42 10.27 -3.23 -1.75
CA SER A 42 10.30 -4.26 -2.80
C SER A 42 11.71 -4.78 -3.05
N TYR A 43 12.69 -3.89 -3.19
CA TYR A 43 14.09 -4.27 -3.36
C TYR A 43 14.61 -5.08 -2.16
N LEU A 44 14.29 -4.64 -0.93
CA LEU A 44 14.68 -5.37 0.29
C LEU A 44 14.03 -6.75 0.38
N TYR A 45 12.76 -6.88 -0.04
CA TYR A 45 12.11 -8.19 -0.18
C TYR A 45 12.82 -9.07 -1.19
N ALA A 46 13.17 -8.51 -2.36
CA ALA A 46 13.91 -9.24 -3.40
C ALA A 46 15.29 -9.72 -2.93
N LYS A 47 15.91 -9.03 -1.97
CA LYS A 47 17.17 -9.42 -1.32
C LYS A 47 17.02 -10.35 -0.12
N GLY A 48 15.79 -10.66 0.29
CA GLY A 48 15.52 -11.52 1.45
C GLY A 48 15.56 -10.81 2.80
N HIS A 49 15.65 -9.48 2.84
CA HIS A 49 15.62 -8.70 4.07
C HIS A 49 14.19 -8.43 4.56
N PHE A 50 13.39 -9.49 4.73
CA PHE A 50 11.94 -9.41 4.99
C PHE A 50 11.58 -8.49 6.16
N ARG A 51 12.26 -8.62 7.31
CA ARG A 51 11.95 -7.81 8.50
C ARG A 51 12.07 -6.31 8.25
N VAL A 52 13.18 -5.90 7.64
CA VAL A 52 13.44 -4.49 7.31
C VAL A 52 12.48 -4.04 6.21
N ALA A 53 12.28 -4.86 5.18
CA ALA A 53 11.31 -4.59 4.11
C ALA A 53 9.90 -4.35 4.66
N GLY A 54 9.46 -5.14 5.64
CA GLY A 54 8.17 -4.97 6.32
C GLY A 54 8.07 -3.65 7.08
N LEU A 55 9.13 -3.22 7.77
CA LEU A 55 9.16 -1.90 8.43
C LEU A 55 9.10 -0.76 7.41
N ILE A 56 9.86 -0.84 6.32
CA ILE A 56 9.84 0.17 5.25
C ILE A 56 8.46 0.20 4.57
N LEU A 57 7.84 -0.95 4.33
CA LEU A 57 6.49 -1.04 3.77
C LEU A 57 5.44 -0.41 4.70
N ALA A 58 5.57 -0.62 6.02
CA ALA A 58 4.69 0.03 6.98
C ALA A 58 4.80 1.56 6.91
N LEU A 59 6.02 2.09 6.73
CA LEU A 59 6.23 3.53 6.52
C LEU A 59 5.58 4.03 5.22
N ALA A 60 5.69 3.28 4.12
CA ALA A 60 5.01 3.62 2.86
C ALA A 60 3.49 3.70 3.04
N GLY A 61 2.89 2.75 3.74
CA GLY A 61 1.45 2.77 4.05
C GLY A 61 1.01 3.96 4.92
N LEU A 62 1.93 4.59 5.68
CA LEU A 62 1.64 5.85 6.37
C LEU A 62 1.58 7.04 5.40
N CYS A 63 2.37 7.04 4.32
CA CYS A 63 2.33 8.09 3.30
C CYS A 63 0.97 8.16 2.60
N ASP A 64 0.37 7.01 2.31
CA ASP A 64 -0.99 6.84 1.77
C ASP A 64 -2.06 7.44 2.71
N ALA A 65 -1.90 7.25 4.02
CA ALA A 65 -2.79 7.90 4.98
C ALA A 65 -2.55 9.43 5.08
N ILE A 66 -1.31 9.88 4.87
CA ILE A 66 -0.93 11.30 4.91
C ILE A 66 -1.44 12.04 3.68
N ASP A 67 -1.30 11.50 2.47
CA ASP A 67 -1.69 12.20 1.23
C ASP A 67 -3.19 12.51 1.20
N GLY A 68 -4.04 11.59 1.65
CA GLY A 68 -5.48 11.76 1.71
C GLY A 68 -5.87 12.79 2.76
N GLU A 69 -5.15 12.85 3.89
CA GLU A 69 -5.34 13.90 4.90
C GLU A 69 -4.85 15.28 4.42
N VAL A 70 -3.73 15.35 3.69
CA VAL A 70 -3.25 16.59 3.06
C VAL A 70 -4.28 17.07 2.03
N ALA A 71 -4.80 16.19 1.17
CA ALA A 71 -5.81 16.52 0.17
C ALA A 71 -7.09 17.09 0.81
N ARG A 72 -7.59 16.43 1.86
CA ARG A 72 -8.78 16.86 2.63
C ARG A 72 -8.57 18.21 3.31
N LYS A 73 -7.44 18.42 3.98
CA LYS A 73 -7.16 19.65 4.75
C LYS A 73 -6.78 20.85 3.88
N THR A 74 -6.27 20.62 2.67
CA THR A 74 -5.89 21.69 1.72
C THR A 74 -6.97 21.98 0.68
N ASN A 75 -8.14 21.33 0.75
CA ASN A 75 -9.21 21.41 -0.26
C ASN A 75 -8.70 21.07 -1.68
N ARG A 76 -7.75 20.12 -1.79
CA ARG A 76 -7.16 19.64 -3.06
C ARG A 76 -7.69 18.27 -3.48
N VAL A 77 -8.82 17.84 -2.92
CA VAL A 77 -9.49 16.59 -3.33
C VAL A 77 -9.95 16.72 -4.78
N SER A 78 -9.54 15.78 -5.64
CA SER A 78 -9.88 15.81 -7.07
C SER A 78 -10.10 14.40 -7.63
N ARG A 79 -10.89 14.30 -8.72
CA ARG A 79 -11.09 13.03 -9.43
C ARG A 79 -9.78 12.46 -9.98
N PHE A 80 -8.93 13.32 -10.53
CA PHE A 80 -7.61 12.92 -11.01
C PHE A 80 -6.72 12.40 -9.86
N GLY A 81 -6.69 13.10 -8.72
CA GLY A 81 -5.92 12.67 -7.56
C GLY A 81 -6.38 11.30 -7.06
N SER A 82 -7.69 11.07 -6.94
CA SER A 82 -8.24 9.76 -6.56
C SER A 82 -7.92 8.67 -7.57
N PHE A 83 -7.97 8.96 -8.88
CA PHE A 83 -7.54 8.04 -9.91
C PHE A 83 -6.05 7.71 -9.77
N PHE A 84 -5.20 8.74 -9.66
CA PHE A 84 -3.75 8.64 -9.57
C PHE A 84 -3.30 7.82 -8.35
N ASP A 85 -3.80 8.16 -7.17
CA ASP A 85 -3.60 7.43 -5.91
C ASP A 85 -3.91 5.94 -6.10
N SER A 86 -5.15 5.67 -6.52
CA SER A 86 -5.60 4.31 -6.76
C SER A 86 -4.74 3.57 -7.81
N THR A 87 -4.25 4.25 -8.86
CA THR A 87 -3.36 3.65 -9.85
C THR A 87 -2.00 3.31 -9.25
N ILE A 88 -1.40 4.23 -8.48
CA ILE A 88 -0.11 4.01 -7.83
C ILE A 88 -0.19 2.84 -6.85
N ASP A 89 -1.28 2.70 -6.10
CA ASP A 89 -1.52 1.54 -5.21
C ASP A 89 -1.34 0.19 -5.92
N ARG A 90 -1.80 0.10 -7.17
CA ARG A 90 -1.71 -1.14 -7.96
C ARG A 90 -0.27 -1.41 -8.37
N PHE A 91 0.47 -0.36 -8.72
CA PHE A 91 1.91 -0.49 -8.98
C PHE A 91 2.67 -0.88 -7.71
N GLU A 92 2.37 -0.27 -6.58
CA GLU A 92 2.96 -0.63 -5.28
C GLU A 92 2.80 -2.12 -4.97
N GLU A 93 1.59 -2.65 -5.09
CA GLU A 93 1.32 -4.08 -4.86
C GLU A 93 2.07 -4.96 -5.84
N PHE A 94 2.09 -4.58 -7.12
CA PHE A 94 2.86 -5.27 -8.14
C PHE A 94 4.35 -5.36 -7.78
N PHE A 95 4.97 -4.24 -7.39
CA PHE A 95 6.39 -4.23 -7.03
C PHE A 95 6.66 -4.99 -5.73
N VAL A 96 5.83 -4.84 -4.70
CA VAL A 96 6.03 -5.52 -3.41
C VAL A 96 5.97 -7.04 -3.59
N PHE A 97 4.89 -7.56 -4.18
CA PHE A 97 4.78 -9.00 -4.42
C PHE A 97 5.75 -9.47 -5.50
N GLY A 98 6.09 -8.64 -6.49
CA GLY A 98 7.11 -8.94 -7.49
C GLY A 98 8.50 -9.15 -6.87
N GLY A 99 8.87 -8.32 -5.89
CA GLY A 99 10.12 -8.49 -5.14
C GLY A 99 10.14 -9.78 -4.31
N ILE A 100 9.04 -10.09 -3.63
CA ILE A 100 8.89 -11.34 -2.87
C ILE A 100 8.95 -12.56 -3.80
N LEU A 101 8.26 -12.49 -4.94
CA LEU A 101 8.24 -13.54 -5.95
C LEU A 101 9.65 -13.75 -6.52
N TYR A 102 10.38 -12.67 -6.81
CA TYR A 102 11.77 -12.75 -7.26
C TYR A 102 12.65 -13.48 -6.23
N TYR A 103 12.54 -13.13 -4.95
CA TYR A 103 13.30 -13.79 -3.89
C TYR A 103 13.04 -15.30 -3.86
N TYR A 104 11.77 -15.71 -3.83
CA TYR A 104 11.42 -17.13 -3.77
C TYR A 104 11.74 -17.88 -5.06
N SER A 105 11.66 -17.23 -6.22
CA SER A 105 11.92 -17.86 -7.52
C SER A 105 13.41 -18.06 -7.78
N PHE A 106 14.24 -17.06 -7.44
CA PHE A 106 15.63 -17.00 -7.92
C PHE A 106 16.69 -17.09 -6.81
N LEU A 107 16.42 -16.59 -5.60
CA LEU A 107 17.41 -16.60 -4.53
C LEU A 107 17.22 -17.78 -3.57
N LYS A 108 16.00 -17.98 -3.06
CA LYS A 108 15.68 -19.12 -2.18
C LYS A 108 15.36 -20.39 -2.97
N VAL A 109 14.86 -20.24 -4.20
CA VAL A 109 14.45 -21.34 -5.11
C VAL A 109 13.43 -22.27 -4.43
N ASP A 110 12.31 -21.68 -4.02
CA ASP A 110 11.17 -22.36 -3.41
C ASP A 110 9.96 -22.25 -4.35
N ALA A 111 9.69 -23.32 -5.10
CA ALA A 111 8.63 -23.34 -6.12
C ALA A 111 7.24 -23.16 -5.51
N LEU A 112 6.98 -23.74 -4.33
CA LEU A 112 5.69 -23.64 -3.67
C LEU A 112 5.42 -22.19 -3.24
N LEU A 113 6.37 -21.56 -2.54
CA LEU A 113 6.22 -20.16 -2.12
C LEU A 113 6.20 -19.18 -3.29
N SER A 114 6.89 -19.49 -4.39
CA SER A 114 6.80 -18.71 -5.62
C SER A 114 5.40 -18.75 -6.21
N ILE A 115 4.81 -19.94 -6.36
CA ILE A 115 3.45 -20.10 -6.87
C ILE A 115 2.42 -19.42 -5.95
N ILE A 116 2.56 -19.60 -4.63
CA ILE A 116 1.68 -18.94 -3.65
C ILE A 116 1.78 -17.42 -3.79
N THR A 117 2.99 -16.87 -3.89
CA THR A 117 3.18 -15.42 -4.04
C THR A 117 2.55 -14.90 -5.33
N TYR A 118 2.70 -15.64 -6.43
CA TYR A 118 2.05 -15.30 -7.70
C TYR A 118 0.52 -15.28 -7.59
N ILE A 119 -0.08 -16.28 -6.94
CA ILE A 119 -1.53 -16.34 -6.71
C ILE A 119 -1.99 -15.16 -5.83
N VAL A 120 -1.23 -14.81 -4.80
CA VAL A 120 -1.54 -13.65 -3.93
C VAL A 120 -1.45 -12.34 -4.71
N LEU A 121 -0.44 -12.17 -5.57
CA LEU A 121 -0.33 -11.01 -6.46
C LEU A 121 -1.56 -10.91 -7.36
N LEU A 122 -1.93 -11.99 -8.06
CA LEU A 122 -3.13 -12.03 -8.90
C LEU A 122 -4.38 -11.68 -8.10
N GLY A 123 -4.56 -12.29 -6.94
CA GLY A 123 -5.67 -12.03 -6.03
C GLY A 123 -5.75 -10.57 -5.59
N SER A 124 -4.61 -9.95 -5.26
CA SER A 124 -4.55 -8.54 -4.85
C SER A 124 -5.09 -7.60 -5.93
N ILE A 125 -4.67 -7.80 -7.18
CA ILE A 125 -5.12 -7.02 -8.34
C ILE A 125 -6.60 -7.28 -8.61
N MET A 126 -7.04 -8.55 -8.56
CA MET A 126 -8.44 -8.90 -8.79
C MET A 126 -9.40 -8.30 -7.76
N THR A 127 -9.01 -8.25 -6.48
CA THR A 127 -9.86 -7.59 -5.45
C THR A 127 -10.10 -6.11 -5.77
N SER A 128 -9.06 -5.41 -6.22
CA SER A 128 -9.15 -3.99 -6.62
C SER A 128 -9.95 -3.81 -7.91
N TYR A 129 -9.76 -4.68 -8.90
CA TYR A 129 -10.50 -4.64 -10.16
C TYR A 129 -12.00 -4.89 -9.97
N ILE A 130 -12.37 -5.91 -9.19
CA ILE A 130 -13.78 -6.24 -8.92
C ILE A 130 -14.49 -5.05 -8.28
N LYS A 131 -13.85 -4.39 -7.30
CA LYS A 131 -14.41 -3.19 -6.67
C LYS A 131 -14.58 -2.04 -7.66
N ALA A 132 -13.53 -1.70 -8.40
CA ALA A 132 -13.60 -0.63 -9.39
C ALA A 132 -14.64 -0.91 -10.49
N ARG A 133 -14.76 -2.16 -10.92
CA ARG A 133 -15.76 -2.57 -11.92
C ARG A 133 -17.18 -2.49 -11.37
N ALA A 134 -17.40 -2.93 -10.12
CA ALA A 134 -18.70 -2.84 -9.45
C ALA A 134 -19.16 -1.39 -9.32
N GLU A 135 -18.27 -0.49 -8.87
CA GLU A 135 -18.55 0.95 -8.80
C GLU A 135 -18.88 1.53 -10.18
N GLY A 136 -18.15 1.11 -11.22
CA GLY A 136 -18.38 1.54 -12.59
C GLY A 136 -19.75 1.13 -13.19
N ILE A 137 -20.42 0.13 -12.60
CA ILE A 137 -21.78 -0.29 -13.00
C ILE A 137 -22.86 0.12 -11.97
N GLY A 138 -22.52 0.99 -11.02
CA GLY A 138 -23.46 1.55 -10.04
C GLY A 138 -23.66 0.73 -8.76
N PHE A 139 -22.87 -0.33 -8.54
CA PHE A 139 -22.87 -1.05 -7.27
C PHE A 139 -21.89 -0.43 -6.27
N SER A 140 -22.22 -0.47 -4.98
CA SER A 140 -21.35 -0.03 -3.88
C SER A 140 -20.78 -1.25 -3.15
N PRO A 141 -19.57 -1.74 -3.53
CA PRO A 141 -19.00 -2.94 -2.94
C PRO A 141 -18.63 -2.74 -1.46
N THR A 142 -18.91 -3.74 -0.63
CA THR A 142 -18.56 -3.72 0.79
C THR A 142 -17.06 -4.04 1.01
N SER A 143 -16.55 -3.65 2.17
CA SER A 143 -15.17 -4.00 2.57
C SER A 143 -15.06 -5.49 2.88
N GLY A 144 -14.01 -6.14 2.37
CA GLY A 144 -13.70 -7.54 2.61
C GLY A 144 -12.51 -7.75 3.56
N PRO A 145 -12.25 -9.00 3.98
CA PRO A 145 -11.11 -9.32 4.84
C PRO A 145 -9.76 -9.06 4.13
N MET A 146 -9.71 -9.22 2.82
CA MET A 146 -8.51 -9.03 1.99
C MET A 146 -8.44 -7.67 1.30
N ASP A 147 -9.05 -6.64 1.89
CA ASP A 147 -8.87 -5.27 1.44
C ASP A 147 -7.42 -4.80 1.58
N ARG A 148 -6.97 -3.85 0.74
CA ARG A 148 -5.59 -3.36 0.69
C ARG A 148 -4.98 -3.05 2.07
N PRO A 149 -5.64 -2.31 2.98
CA PRO A 149 -5.07 -2.04 4.31
C PRO A 149 -4.83 -3.30 5.14
N ASN A 150 -5.77 -4.26 5.10
CA ASN A 150 -5.61 -5.52 5.83
C ASN A 150 -4.49 -6.37 5.21
N ARG A 151 -4.41 -6.41 3.88
CA ARG A 151 -3.35 -7.11 3.14
C ARG A 151 -1.96 -6.58 3.51
N TYR A 152 -1.79 -5.26 3.61
CA TYR A 152 -0.54 -4.66 4.07
C TYR A 152 -0.20 -5.06 5.51
N ILE A 153 -1.18 -5.06 6.41
CA ILE A 153 -0.98 -5.52 7.80
C ILE A 153 -0.53 -6.98 7.82
N TYR A 154 -1.22 -7.87 7.10
CA TYR A 154 -0.84 -9.27 7.02
C TYR A 154 0.57 -9.45 6.48
N LEU A 155 0.94 -8.67 5.46
CA LEU A 155 2.27 -8.75 4.88
C LEU A 155 3.35 -8.27 5.84
N VAL A 156 3.15 -7.13 6.51
CA VAL A 156 4.11 -6.62 7.52
C VAL A 156 4.28 -7.61 8.67
N LEU A 157 3.20 -8.22 9.14
CA LEU A 157 3.25 -9.27 10.16
C LEU A 157 4.03 -10.49 9.67
N PHE A 158 3.69 -11.00 8.48
CA PHE A 158 4.38 -12.13 7.85
C PHE A 158 5.88 -11.88 7.72
N SER A 159 6.27 -10.68 7.30
CA SER A 159 7.66 -10.26 7.15
C SER A 159 8.48 -10.31 8.44
N TYR A 160 7.83 -10.23 9.60
CA TYR A 160 8.50 -10.39 10.88
C TYR A 160 8.82 -11.86 11.22
N TYR A 161 7.93 -12.77 10.83
CA TYR A 161 8.06 -14.21 11.07
C TYR A 161 8.91 -14.93 10.02
N CYS A 162 9.06 -14.35 8.83
CA CYS A 162 9.89 -14.91 7.78
C CYS A 162 11.39 -14.83 8.15
N ARG A 163 12.10 -15.97 8.08
CA ARG A 163 13.56 -16.11 8.24
C ARG A 163 14.22 -16.36 6.89
#